data_AF-A0A1A8TT48-F1
#
_entry.id   AF-A0A1A8TT48-F1
#
_cell.length_a   1.000
_cell.length_b   1.000
_cell.length_c   1.000
_cell.angle_alpha   90.00
_cell.angle_beta   90.00
_cell.angle_gamma   90.00
#
_symmetry.space_group_name_H-M   'P 1'
#
loop_
_entity.id
_entity.type
_entity.pdbx_description
1 polymer ?
#
loop_
_entity_poly.entity_id
_entity_poly.type
_entity_poly.pdbx_seq_one_letter_code
_entity_poly.pdbx_strand_id
1 'polypeptide(L)' 'MNVQLKEIDRTNYQECIDLKVSSDQQDYVAPNIVSLVEAAYEPDLYPLGIYDEERFIGFILFDFDKKINGWSMSPYQ' A
#
# COMPACT_ATOMS: atom_id res chain seq x y z
N MET A 1 16.91 -6.18 -10.95
CA MET A 1 16.05 -5.27 -10.18
C MET A 1 15.27 -4.42 -11.16
N ASN A 2 14.03 -4.82 -11.41
CA ASN A 2 13.08 -4.13 -12.28
C ASN A 2 11.84 -3.87 -11.44
N VAL A 3 11.82 -2.68 -10.82
CA VAL A 3 10.76 -2.33 -9.87
C VAL A 3 9.56 -1.78 -10.63
N GLN A 4 8.39 -2.38 -10.41
CA GLN A 4 7.13 -1.97 -11.00
C GLN A 4 6.11 -1.67 -9.91
N LEU A 5 5.29 -0.65 -10.16
CA LEU A 5 4.11 -0.36 -9.37
C LEU A 5 2.89 -0.88 -10.11
N LYS A 6 2.11 -1.71 -9.43
CA LYS A 6 0.84 -2.25 -9.96
C LYS A 6 -0.28 -1.84 -9.02
N GLU A 7 -1.42 -1.43 -9.57
CA GLU A 7 -2.61 -1.14 -8.77
C GLU A 7 -3.02 -2.38 -7.98
N ILE A 8 -3.44 -2.17 -6.72
CA ILE A 8 -4.02 -3.26 -5.93
C ILE A 8 -5.49 -3.40 -6.29
N ASP A 9 -5.88 -4.57 -6.76
CA ASP A 9 -7.24 -4.91 -7.11
C ASP A 9 -7.61 -6.32 -6.63
N ARG A 10 -8.75 -6.82 -7.09
CA ARG A 10 -9.28 -8.14 -6.71
C ARG A 10 -8.37 -9.32 -7.10
N THR A 11 -7.40 -9.12 -7.98
CA THR A 11 -6.50 -10.16 -8.48
C THR A 11 -5.24 -10.31 -7.62
N ASN A 12 -4.83 -9.26 -6.89
CA ASN A 12 -3.54 -9.23 -6.18
C ASN A 12 -3.61 -8.71 -4.72
N TYR A 13 -4.79 -8.29 -4.22
CA TYR A 13 -4.91 -7.78 -2.84
C TYR A 13 -4.44 -8.77 -1.77
N GLN A 14 -4.56 -10.08 -2.02
CA GLN A 14 -4.13 -11.11 -1.08
C GLN A 14 -2.61 -11.07 -0.84
N GLU A 15 -1.81 -10.75 -1.87
CA GLU A 15 -0.35 -10.60 -1.74
C GLU A 15 0.02 -9.46 -0.80
N CYS A 16 -0.78 -8.39 -0.78
CA CYS A 16 -0.63 -7.26 0.12
C CYS A 16 -0.98 -7.63 1.57
N ILE A 17 -2.05 -8.41 1.78
CA ILE A 17 -2.46 -8.91 3.11
C ILE A 17 -1.41 -9.88 3.67
N ASP A 18 -0.86 -10.74 2.82
CA ASP A 18 0.08 -11.78 3.21
C ASP A 18 1.52 -11.27 3.37
N LEU A 19 1.77 -9.98 3.08
CA LEU A 19 3.07 -9.35 3.23
C LEU A 19 3.51 -9.41 4.69
N LYS A 20 4.43 -10.34 4.99
CA LYS A 20 5.03 -10.47 6.31
C LYS A 20 6.08 -9.39 6.51
N VAL A 21 5.75 -8.37 7.29
CA VAL A 21 6.76 -7.48 7.89
C VAL A 21 7.59 -8.27 8.89
N SER A 22 8.86 -7.89 9.08
CA SER A 22 9.71 -8.55 10.08
C SER A 22 9.07 -8.42 11.47
N SER A 23 9.38 -9.35 12.37
CA SER A 23 8.88 -9.34 13.76
C SER A 23 9.08 -7.99 14.45
N ASP A 24 10.17 -7.30 14.12
CA ASP A 24 10.56 -6.03 14.72
C ASP A 24 9.71 -4.85 14.24
N GLN A 25 8.98 -5.01 13.13
CA GLN A 25 8.10 -4.00 12.54
C GLN A 25 6.61 -4.26 12.82
N GLN A 26 6.24 -5.47 13.27
CA GLN A 26 4.85 -5.86 13.51
C GLN A 26 4.17 -4.99 14.57
N ASP A 27 4.91 -4.49 15.56
CA ASP A 27 4.36 -3.67 16.65
C ASP A 27 4.21 -2.18 16.27
N TYR A 28 4.73 -1.76 15.10
CA TYR A 28 4.80 -0.35 14.70
C TYR A 28 3.99 -0.02 13.45
N VAL A 29 3.45 -1.02 12.76
CA VAL A 29 2.79 -0.88 11.46
C VAL A 29 1.42 -1.55 11.56
N ALA A 30 0.37 -0.89 11.08
CA ALA A 30 -0.95 -1.49 11.05
C ALA A 30 -0.96 -2.66 10.03
N PRO A 31 -1.84 -3.65 10.19
CA PRO A 31 -2.01 -4.65 9.14
C PRO A 31 -2.45 -3.97 7.83
N ASN A 32 -1.79 -4.26 6.70
CA ASN A 32 -2.11 -3.67 5.39
C ASN A 32 -3.58 -3.79 4.98
N ILE A 33 -4.32 -4.76 5.53
CA ILE A 33 -5.76 -4.89 5.32
C ILE A 33 -6.55 -3.65 5.76
N VAL A 34 -6.09 -2.93 6.79
CA VAL A 34 -6.70 -1.67 7.24
C VAL A 34 -6.59 -0.63 6.15
N SER A 35 -5.39 -0.40 5.62
CA SER A 35 -5.13 0.54 4.52
C SER A 35 -5.91 0.17 3.24
N LEU A 36 -6.06 -1.12 2.94
CA LEU A 36 -6.88 -1.57 1.80
C LEU A 36 -8.37 -1.31 2.00
N VAL A 37 -8.88 -1.49 3.22
CA VAL A 37 -10.28 -1.17 3.54
C VAL A 37 -10.49 0.34 3.44
N GLU A 38 -9.61 1.15 4.01
CA GLU A 38 -9.66 2.61 3.88
C GLU A 38 -9.70 3.04 2.40
N ALA A 39 -8.79 2.52 1.57
CA ALA A 39 -8.77 2.81 0.13
C ALA A 39 -10.03 2.37 -0.62
N ALA A 40 -10.76 1.37 -0.12
CA ALA A 40 -12.01 0.90 -0.72
C ALA A 40 -13.21 1.80 -0.39
N TYR A 41 -13.17 2.55 0.72
CA TYR A 41 -14.28 3.39 1.18
C TYR A 41 -13.99 4.89 1.07
N GLU A 42 -12.73 5.30 1.14
CA GLU A 42 -12.31 6.70 0.98
C GLU A 42 -11.86 6.95 -0.46
N PRO A 43 -12.57 7.83 -1.20
CA PRO A 43 -12.13 8.23 -2.53
C PRO A 43 -10.80 8.98 -2.46
N ASP A 44 -10.08 9.01 -3.58
CA ASP A 44 -8.78 9.68 -3.74
C ASP A 44 -7.60 9.05 -2.98
N LEU A 45 -7.76 7.81 -2.49
CA LEU A 45 -6.68 6.95 -2.02
C LEU A 45 -6.22 5.99 -3.13
N TYR A 46 -4.90 5.87 -3.30
CA TYR A 46 -4.29 5.09 -4.39
C TYR A 46 -3.40 3.97 -3.84
N PRO A 47 -3.92 2.75 -3.68
CA PRO A 47 -3.14 1.61 -3.21
C PRO A 47 -2.35 0.97 -4.36
N LEU A 48 -1.01 0.92 -4.24
CA LEU A 48 -0.14 0.24 -5.20
C LEU A 48 0.72 -0.84 -4.52
N GLY A 49 0.86 -1.97 -5.18
CA GLY A 49 1.83 -3.00 -4.86
C GLY A 49 3.18 -2.70 -5.53
N ILE A 50 4.26 -2.94 -4.80
CA ILE A 50 5.63 -2.81 -5.28
C ILE A 50 6.12 -4.21 -5.65
N TYR A 51 6.52 -4.38 -6.90
CA TYR A 51 7.02 -5.64 -7.44
C TYR A 51 8.46 -5.51 -7.89
N ASP A 52 9.30 -6.51 -7.62
CA ASP A 52 10.56 -6.73 -8.34
C ASP A 52 10.36 -7.93 -9.25
N GLU A 53 10.31 -7.68 -10.56
CA GLU A 53 9.82 -8.64 -11.55
C GLU A 53 8.37 -9.07 -11.24
N GLU A 54 8.14 -10.35 -10.92
CA GLU A 54 6.81 -10.87 -10.54
C GLU A 54 6.65 -11.09 -9.03
N ARG A 55 7.65 -10.70 -8.24
CA ARG A 55 7.60 -10.87 -6.78
C ARG A 55 7.04 -9.61 -6.13
N PHE A 56 5.95 -9.77 -5.38
CA PHE A 56 5.46 -8.74 -4.47
C PHE A 56 6.47 -8.51 -3.33
N ILE A 57 6.96 -7.27 -3.19
CA ILE A 57 7.98 -6.90 -2.21
C ILE A 57 7.56 -5.74 -1.29
N GLY A 58 6.42 -5.10 -1.55
CA GLY A 58 5.98 -3.99 -0.72
C GLY A 58 4.63 -3.41 -1.14
N PHE A 59 4.17 -2.45 -0.35
CA PHE A 59 2.89 -1.77 -0.52
C PHE A 59 3.10 -0.28 -0.30
N ILE A 60 2.39 0.56 -1.05
CA ILE A 60 2.32 2.00 -0.83
C ILE A 60 0.88 2.46 -0.96
N LEU A 61 0.48 3.32 -0.04
CA LEU A 61 -0.77 4.07 -0.08
C LEU A 61 -0.44 5.56 -0.12
N PHE A 62 -1.00 6.28 -1.08
CA PHE A 62 -0.80 7.72 -1.22
C PHE A 62 -2.07 8.42 -1.68
N ASP A 63 -2.10 9.72 -1.47
CA ASP A 63 -3.22 10.61 -1.75
C ASP A 63 -2.71 11.99 -2.20
N PHE A 64 -3.60 12.80 -2.76
CA PHE A 64 -3.27 14.19 -3.11
C PHE A 64 -3.73 15.14 -2.00
N ASP A 65 -2.79 15.64 -1.21
CA ASP A 65 -3.07 16.63 -0.17
C ASP A 65 -3.22 18.03 -0.78
N LYS A 66 -4.47 18.50 -0.78
CA LYS A 66 -4.86 19.84 -1.27
C LYS A 66 -4.24 20.98 -0.46
N LYS A 67 -3.83 20.78 0.79
CA LYS A 67 -3.22 21.82 1.65
C LYS A 67 -1.82 22.18 1.18
N ILE A 68 -1.05 21.17 0.78
CA ILE A 68 0.30 21.36 0.23
C ILE A 68 0.32 21.36 -1.30
N ASN A 69 -0.85 21.13 -1.94
CA ASN A 69 -1.02 21.03 -3.38
C ASN A 69 -0.04 20.02 -4.00
N GLY A 70 0.02 18.83 -3.43
CA GLY A 70 0.99 17.79 -3.80
C GLY A 70 0.59 16.41 -3.32
N TRP A 71 1.38 15.42 -3.71
CA TRP A 71 1.18 14.02 -3.32
C TRP A 71 1.83 13.74 -1.96
N SER A 72 1.09 13.05 -1.08
CA SER A 72 1.55 12.60 0.23
C SER A 72 1.40 11.10 0.36
N MET A 73 2.30 10.47 1.12
CA MET A 73 2.03 9.13 1.63
C MET A 73 0.96 9.25 2.70
N SER A 74 -0.11 8.45 2.57
CA SER A 74 -1.19 8.49 3.54
C SER A 74 -0.67 7.91 4.86
N PRO A 75 -0.94 8.58 6.01
CA PRO A 75 -0.26 8.30 7.28
C PRO A 75 -0.66 6.97 7.94
N TYR A 76 -1.62 6.25 7.36
CA TYR A 76 -2.12 4.97 7.86
C TYR A 76 -1.44 3.82 7.09
N GLN A 77 -0.17 3.57 7.42
CA GLN A 77 0.55 2.33 7.11
C GLN A 77 0.88 1.61 8.41
#